data_AF-A0A6I1G9Y7-F1
#
_entry.id   AF-A0A6I1G9Y7-F1
#
_cell.length_a   1.000
_cell.length_b   1.000
_cell.length_c   1.000
_cell.angle_alpha   90.00
_cell.angle_beta   90.00
_cell.angle_gamma   90.00
#
_symmetry.space_group_name_H-M   'P 1'
#
loop_
_entity.id
_entity.type
_entity.pdbx_description
1 polymer ?
#
loop_
_entity_poly.entity_id
_entity_poly.type
_entity_poly.pdbx_seq_one_letter_code
_entity_poly.pdbx_strand_id
1 'polypeptide(L)' 'MPDIASIAGSAGMIVNGYAFTNTDDGHVKVLNLNAPESALVLDHDGSVLETSMDDMEVGIVQEYYRNNKEFLEEDHA' A
#
# COMPACT_ATOMS: atom_id res chain seq x y z
N MET A 1 6.65 5.24 16.80
CA MET A 1 7.03 4.82 15.44
C MET A 1 6.49 3.42 15.21
N PRO A 2 5.87 3.16 14.04
CA PRO A 2 5.45 1.82 13.68
C PRO A 2 6.65 0.86 13.61
N ASP A 3 6.39 -0.43 13.85
CA ASP A 3 7.40 -1.48 13.69
C ASP A 3 7.56 -1.83 12.19
N ILE A 4 8.56 -1.22 11.57
CA ILE A 4 8.80 -1.34 10.13
C ILE A 4 9.12 -2.78 9.72
N ALA A 5 9.84 -3.54 10.57
CA ALA A 5 10.20 -4.92 10.26
C ALA A 5 8.95 -5.82 10.26
N SER A 6 8.06 -5.62 11.23
CA SER A 6 6.78 -6.32 11.31
C SER A 6 5.86 -6.00 10.12
N ILE A 7 5.79 -4.72 9.72
CA ILE A 7 4.97 -4.28 8.58
C ILE A 7 5.51 -4.85 7.27
N ALA A 8 6.81 -4.74 7.04
CA ALA A 8 7.43 -5.34 5.85
C ALA A 8 7.25 -6.87 5.82
N GLY A 9 7.33 -7.53 6.98
CA GLY A 9 7.16 -8.99 7.09
C GLY A 9 5.73 -9.49 6.88
N SER A 10 4.73 -8.60 7.02
CA SER A 10 3.30 -8.92 6.84
C SER A 10 2.68 -8.29 5.59
N ALA A 11 3.44 -7.50 4.83
CA ALA A 11 3.00 -6.92 3.57
C ALA A 11 2.74 -8.01 2.53
N GLY A 12 1.61 -7.92 1.83
CA GLY A 12 1.32 -8.79 0.68
C GLY A 12 2.22 -8.46 -0.50
N MET A 13 2.64 -7.20 -0.60
CA MET A 13 3.52 -6.73 -1.67
C MET A 13 4.37 -5.56 -1.19
N ILE A 14 5.62 -5.49 -1.66
CA ILE A 14 6.50 -4.33 -1.45
C ILE A 14 7.05 -3.88 -2.80
N VAL A 15 6.80 -2.63 -3.18
CA VAL A 15 7.31 -2.02 -4.42
C VAL A 15 8.05 -0.74 -4.09
N ASN A 16 9.34 -0.68 -4.43
CA ASN A 16 10.20 0.49 -4.24
C ASN A 16 10.14 1.12 -2.82
N GLY A 17 10.07 0.28 -1.79
CA GLY A 17 10.00 0.72 -0.39
C GLY A 17 8.61 1.05 0.13
N TYR A 18 7.55 0.91 -0.68
CA TYR A 18 6.17 0.99 -0.22
C TYR A 18 5.62 -0.41 0.06
N ALA A 19 5.16 -0.64 1.28
CA ALA A 19 4.49 -1.87 1.69
C ALA A 19 2.98 -1.74 1.48
N PHE A 20 2.38 -2.68 0.76
CA PHE A 20 0.95 -2.78 0.48
C PHE A 20 0.36 -3.96 1.27
N THR A 21 -0.72 -3.71 1.99
CA THR A 21 -1.38 -4.69 2.85
C THR A 21 -2.89 -4.60 2.68
N ASN A 22 -3.53 -5.71 2.31
CA ASN A 22 -4.99 -5.82 2.33
C ASN A 22 -5.50 -5.76 3.76
N THR A 23 -6.67 -5.17 3.93
CA THR A 23 -7.43 -5.20 5.17
C THR A 23 -8.71 -6.00 4.99
N ASP A 24 -9.26 -6.49 6.11
CA ASP A 24 -10.47 -7.34 6.11
C ASP A 24 -11.72 -6.65 5.51
N ASP A 25 -11.72 -5.32 5.43
CA ASP A 25 -12.78 -4.50 4.83
C ASP A 25 -12.58 -4.22 3.32
N GLY A 26 -11.58 -4.84 2.69
CA GLY A 26 -11.33 -4.75 1.25
C GLY A 26 -10.55 -3.50 0.81
N HIS A 27 -10.01 -2.74 1.75
CA HIS A 27 -9.10 -1.63 1.47
C HIS A 27 -7.64 -2.10 1.38
N VAL A 28 -6.79 -1.23 0.85
CA VAL A 28 -5.36 -1.44 0.78
C VAL A 28 -4.65 -0.33 1.54
N LYS A 29 -3.91 -0.71 2.58
CA LYS A 29 -3.01 0.19 3.30
C LYS A 29 -1.66 0.19 2.63
N VAL A 30 -1.11 1.38 2.42
CA VAL A 30 0.21 1.59 1.88
C VAL A 30 1.04 2.42 2.85
N LEU A 31 2.23 1.93 3.19
CA LEU A 31 3.19 2.64 4.05
C LEU A 31 4.53 2.76 3.36
N ASN A 32 5.11 3.96 3.35
CA ASN A 32 6.51 4.16 2.96
C ASN A 32 7.43 3.67 4.09
N LEU A 33 8.15 2.56 3.87
CA LEU A 33 9.02 1.96 4.87
C LEU A 33 10.23 2.84 5.23
N ASN A 34 10.57 3.81 4.37
CA ASN A 34 11.66 4.76 4.59
C ASN A 34 11.19 6.07 5.25
N ALA A 35 9.89 6.37 5.21
CA ALA A 35 9.27 7.58 5.74
C ALA A 35 7.88 7.23 6.32
N PRO A 36 7.79 6.62 7.52
CA PRO A 36 6.55 6.03 8.03
C PRO A 36 5.42 7.03 8.37
N GLU A 37 5.70 8.32 8.29
CA GLU A 37 4.72 9.41 8.29
C GLU A 37 3.98 9.55 6.94
N SER A 38 4.53 8.99 5.86
CA SER A 38 3.94 8.92 4.52
C SER A 38 3.16 7.61 4.36
N ALA A 39 1.83 7.76 4.31
CA ALA A 39 0.89 6.65 4.23
C ALA A 39 -0.30 7.00 3.32
N LEU A 40 -0.90 5.96 2.75
CA LEU A 40 -2.03 6.05 1.84
C LEU A 40 -2.97 4.87 2.08
N VAL A 41 -4.27 5.13 2.03
CA VAL A 41 -5.31 4.10 2.03
C VAL A 41 -6.03 4.19 0.69
N LEU A 42 -6.11 3.06 0.00
CA LEU A 42 -6.81 2.90 -1.27
C LEU A 42 -8.05 2.03 -1.10
N ASP A 43 -9.07 2.28 -1.92
CA ASP A 43 -10.07 1.27 -2.22
C ASP A 43 -9.53 0.19 -3.18
N HIS A 44 -10.33 -0.84 -3.42
CA HIS A 44 -9.97 -1.95 -4.32
C HIS A 44 -9.74 -1.52 -5.78
N ASP A 45 -10.32 -0.40 -6.22
CA ASP A 45 -10.12 0.14 -7.57
C ASP A 45 -8.86 1.03 -7.65
N GLY A 46 -8.19 1.25 -6.52
CA GLY A 46 -6.99 2.08 -6.40
C GLY A 46 -7.30 3.58 -6.31
N SER A 47 -8.51 3.97 -5.91
CA SER A 47 -8.86 5.35 -5.58
C SER A 47 -8.41 5.68 -4.15
N VAL A 48 -7.99 6.92 -3.92
CA VAL A 48 -7.51 7.39 -2.62
C VAL A 48 -8.69 7.60 -1.67
N LEU A 49 -8.63 6.97 -0.49
CA LEU A 49 -9.57 7.19 0.62
C LEU A 49 -9.00 8.17 1.64
N GLU A 50 -7.75 7.96 2.07
CA GLU A 50 -7.04 8.80 3.03
C GLU A 50 -5.55 8.83 2.71
N THR A 51 -4.89 9.96 2.91
CA THR A 51 -3.44 10.05 2.70
C THR A 51 -2.78 11.18 3.50
N SER A 52 -1.52 10.96 3.88
CA SER A 52 -0.59 12.00 4.34
C SER A 52 0.45 12.39 3.30
N MET A 53 0.43 11.73 2.13
CA MET A 53 1.34 11.94 1.01
C MET A 53 0.99 13.21 0.24
N ASP A 54 1.96 13.79 -0.45
CA ASP A 54 1.69 14.84 -1.45
C ASP A 54 1.15 14.24 -2.77
N ASP A 55 0.54 15.09 -3.60
CA ASP A 55 -0.10 14.66 -4.85
C ASP A 55 0.83 13.92 -5.82
N MET A 56 2.13 14.20 -5.80
CA MET A 56 3.11 13.53 -6.65
C MET A 56 3.40 12.12 -6.15
N GLU A 57 3.64 11.98 -4.85
CA GLU A 57 3.85 10.68 -4.21
C GLU A 57 2.60 9.79 -4.34
N VAL A 58 1.40 10.34 -4.14
CA VAL A 58 0.13 9.62 -4.38
C VAL A 58 0.07 9.05 -5.79
N GLY A 59 0.38 9.85 -6.82
CA GLY A 59 0.35 9.39 -8.21
C GLY A 59 1.28 8.20 -8.47
N ILE A 60 2.50 8.25 -7.93
CA ILE A 60 3.48 7.16 -8.04
C ILE A 60 2.97 5.89 -7.34
N VAL A 61 2.47 6.02 -6.11
CA VAL A 61 2.00 4.87 -5.33
C VAL A 61 0.75 4.23 -5.95
N GLN A 62 -0.17 5.04 -6.48
CA GLN A 62 -1.33 4.52 -7.22
C GLN A 62 -0.91 3.75 -8.49
N GLU A 63 0.12 4.22 -9.20
CA GLU A 63 0.68 3.50 -10.34
C GLU A 63 1.31 2.17 -9.92
N TYR A 64 2.06 2.15 -8.81
CA TYR A 64 2.57 0.90 -8.24
C TYR A 64 1.45 -0.06 -7.87
N TYR A 65 0.38 0.40 -7.24
CA TYR A 65 -0.75 -0.47 -6.92
C TYR A 65 -1.40 -1.04 -8.18
N ARG A 66 -1.82 -0.19 -9.12
CA ARG A 66 -2.55 -0.63 -10.32
C ARG A 66 -1.75 -1.61 -11.19
N ASN A 67 -0.44 -1.41 -11.29
CA ASN A 67 0.42 -2.27 -12.11
C ASN A 67 0.76 -3.61 -11.44
N ASN A 68 0.50 -3.77 -10.13
CA ASN A 68 0.95 -4.94 -9.37
C ASN A 68 -0.13 -5.55 -8.47
N LYS A 69 -1.38 -5.05 -8.48
CA LYS A 69 -2.46 -5.49 -7.57
C LYS A 69 -2.78 -6.99 -7.65
N GLU A 70 -2.46 -7.64 -8.77
CA GLU A 70 -2.58 -9.10 -8.94
C GLU A 70 -1.75 -9.91 -7.92
N PHE A 71 -0.65 -9.34 -7.39
CA PHE A 71 0.13 -9.99 -6.32
C PHE A 71 -0.49 -9.80 -4.92
N LEU A 72 -1.46 -8.90 -4.80
CA LEU A 72 -2.20 -8.64 -3.57
C LEU A 72 -3.51 -9.44 -3.53
N GLU A 73 -4.10 -9.76 -4.68
CA GLU A 73 -5.32 -10.55 -4.78
C GLU A 73 -5.01 -12.02 -4.41
N GLU A 74 -5.71 -12.59 -3.43
CA GLU A 74 -5.57 -14.01 -3.11
C GLU A 74 -6.17 -14.85 -4.25
N ASP A 75 -5.31 -15.55 -4.98
CA ASP A 75 -5.72 -16.50 -6.02
C ASP A 75 -6.38 -17.71 -5.34
N HIS A 76 -7.71 -17.70 -5.23
CA HIS A 76 -8.48 -18.87 -4.82
C HIS A 76 -8.52 -19.88 -5.98
N ALA A 77 -7.44 -20.65 -6.14
CA ALA A 77 -7.39 -21.84 -6.99
C ALA A 77 -8.15 -23.04 -6.39
#